data_AF-A0A7S0CWP4-F1
#
_entry.id   AF-A0A7S0CWP4-F1
#
_cell.length_a   1.000
_cell.length_b   1.000
_cell.length_c   1.000
_cell.angle_alpha   90.00
_cell.angle_beta   90.00
_cell.angle_gamma   90.00
#
_symmetry.space_group_name_H-M   'P 1'
#
loop_
_entity.id
_entity.type
_entity.pdbx_description
1 polymer ?
#
loop_
_entity_poly.entity_id
_entity_poly.type
_entity_poly.pdbx_seq_one_letter_code
_entity_poly.pdbx_strand_id
1 'polypeptide(L)'
;GVARWRLGGPARARGWGRSGAPVGMSGFAALAAATREARRRGATALLGRVTSPSARALSCSGAARDASDASSFVDVEKAQERARLKAAALAAQSAAESGAMHVFDRAVKAAHRDRAAYLRRHDPSGDRTDPFLEEITKRTLDRLNDVKRAFENVLVLGGATDAVLRRLLEDRPDVRVVVVVDASRDMLAFVRENAQRDFGADRLASRESETPTTSKSSSVDVFEDADIASHTLRNAKGKEVRVHYARFDEENLPARDGAFDVVVSALGLHWANDLPGAMAAARASLKPDGLFLSSILGGETLREMRIACAVAEMETEGGVSQRVSPLAQVRDCGNLLTRAGMKLPAVDVDTLTVQYPSPAKLVEHLRSMAETNAAVSRRPGAVRRTTAAAAAACYAHMFPAADAERGDAVECTFQVLYMTGWSPGGNQPLPLERGSAELSLAKLEEELAKVPPGKGPRTES
;
A
#
# COMPACT_ATOMS: atom_id res chain seq x y z
N GLY A 1 -11.63 -21.87 4.40
CA GLY A 1 -10.41 -22.71 4.53
C GLY A 1 -9.31 -21.82 5.05
N VAL A 2 -9.09 -21.84 6.36
CA VAL A 2 -8.47 -20.74 7.11
C VAL A 2 -6.94 -20.89 7.11
N ALA A 3 -6.23 -19.81 6.77
CA ALA A 3 -4.78 -19.70 6.92
C ALA A 3 -4.41 -19.83 8.41
N ARG A 4 -3.39 -20.61 8.74
CA ARG A 4 -2.85 -20.71 10.11
C ARG A 4 -1.70 -19.72 10.31
N TRP A 5 -1.71 -19.08 11.48
CA TRP A 5 -0.75 -18.06 11.88
C TRP A 5 0.31 -18.66 12.81
N ARG A 6 1.59 -18.35 12.58
CA ARG A 6 2.65 -18.50 13.58
C ARG A 6 3.35 -17.16 13.76
N LEU A 7 3.37 -16.67 15.00
CA LEU A 7 4.10 -15.47 15.40
C LEU A 7 5.56 -15.87 15.72
N GLY A 8 6.53 -15.35 14.97
CA GLY A 8 7.95 -15.48 15.29
C GLY A 8 8.36 -14.42 16.30
N GLY A 9 8.88 -14.83 17.46
CA GLY A 9 9.46 -13.92 18.45
C GLY A 9 10.78 -13.29 17.99
N PRO A 10 11.21 -12.16 18.58
CA PRO A 10 12.38 -11.41 18.12
C PRO A 10 13.69 -12.20 18.35
N ALA A 11 14.42 -12.43 17.27
CA ALA A 11 15.76 -13.01 17.31
C ALA A 11 16.77 -11.97 17.82
N ARG A 12 17.46 -12.29 18.92
CA ARG A 12 18.54 -11.47 19.51
C ARG A 12 19.72 -11.37 18.54
N ALA A 13 20.07 -10.14 18.15
CA ALA A 13 21.28 -9.84 17.40
C ALA A 13 22.53 -10.16 18.24
N ARG A 14 23.39 -11.07 17.75
CA ARG A 14 24.74 -11.27 18.28
C ARG A 14 25.70 -10.32 17.55
N GLY A 15 26.41 -9.51 18.32
CA GLY A 15 27.33 -8.49 17.84
C GLY A 15 28.49 -9.06 17.05
N TRP A 16 28.86 -8.35 15.98
CA TRP A 16 30.07 -8.60 15.21
C TRP A 16 31.15 -7.61 15.64
N GLY A 17 32.25 -8.17 16.12
CA GLY A 17 33.43 -7.43 16.56
C GLY A 17 34.16 -6.76 15.39
N ARG A 18 34.66 -5.56 15.67
CA ARG A 18 35.58 -4.80 14.82
C ARG A 18 36.91 -5.53 14.71
N SER A 19 37.44 -5.64 13.49
CA SER A 19 38.88 -5.54 13.25
C SER A 19 39.07 -4.84 11.90
N GLY A 20 40.01 -3.89 11.87
CA GLY A 20 40.35 -3.12 10.69
C GLY A 20 41.76 -3.43 10.21
N ALA A 21 42.02 -3.15 8.94
CA ALA A 21 43.27 -2.58 8.43
C ALA A 21 43.04 -2.12 6.97
N PRO A 22 43.70 -1.04 6.52
CA PRO A 22 43.47 -0.42 5.21
C PRO A 22 44.45 -0.93 4.15
N VAL A 23 44.04 -0.91 2.88
CA VAL A 23 44.97 -0.99 1.74
C VAL A 23 44.57 0.09 0.74
N GLY A 24 45.55 0.92 0.38
CA GLY A 24 45.38 2.09 -0.46
C GLY A 24 45.80 1.91 -1.92
N MET A 25 45.40 2.93 -2.68
CA MET A 25 45.99 3.52 -3.89
C MET A 25 45.95 2.78 -5.25
N SER A 26 45.31 3.51 -6.18
CA SER A 26 45.80 3.95 -7.51
C SER A 26 45.26 3.29 -8.78
N GLY A 27 44.94 4.16 -9.75
CA GLY A 27 44.67 3.88 -11.17
C GLY A 27 43.18 3.78 -11.50
N PHE A 28 42.57 4.52 -12.43
CA PHE A 28 43.06 5.40 -13.48
C PHE A 28 41.89 6.33 -13.85
N ALA A 29 42.14 7.64 -13.88
CA ALA A 29 41.30 8.60 -14.58
C ALA A 29 41.82 8.70 -16.02
N ALA A 30 40.98 8.37 -17.01
CA ALA A 30 41.21 8.76 -18.40
C ALA A 30 39.91 8.70 -19.20
N LEU A 31 39.70 9.77 -19.98
CA LEU A 31 38.82 9.89 -21.13
C LEU A 31 37.38 10.39 -20.94
N ALA A 32 37.28 11.59 -20.38
CA ALA A 32 36.26 12.57 -20.77
C ALA A 32 36.92 13.62 -21.69
N ALA A 33 36.78 13.49 -23.03
CA ALA A 33 36.95 14.58 -24.00
C ALA A 33 36.74 14.07 -25.44
N ALA A 34 35.54 14.31 -25.99
CA ALA A 34 35.12 14.31 -27.41
C ALA A 34 33.64 13.86 -27.39
N THR A 35 32.62 14.65 -27.67
CA THR A 35 32.46 15.71 -28.65
C THR A 35 31.26 16.59 -28.24
N ARG A 36 31.54 17.85 -27.88
CA ARG A 36 30.57 18.97 -27.95
C ARG A 36 31.00 19.76 -29.18
N GLU A 37 30.24 19.71 -30.28
CA GLU A 37 30.08 20.77 -31.30
C GLU A 37 29.32 20.21 -32.53
N ALA A 38 27.97 20.21 -32.52
CA ALA A 38 27.19 20.22 -33.76
C ALA A 38 25.71 20.52 -33.50
N ARG A 39 25.33 21.78 -33.75
CA ARG A 39 23.99 22.27 -34.19
C ARG A 39 22.81 21.95 -33.26
N ARG A 40 22.31 22.85 -32.41
CA ARG A 40 21.71 24.18 -32.73
C ARG A 40 21.40 24.39 -34.22
N ARG A 41 20.20 23.98 -34.65
CA ARG A 41 19.32 24.68 -35.63
C ARG A 41 18.02 23.87 -35.88
N GLY A 42 16.91 24.40 -35.35
CA GLY A 42 15.65 24.57 -36.10
C GLY A 42 14.58 23.46 -36.10
N ALA A 43 13.32 23.94 -36.10
CA ALA A 43 12.02 23.25 -36.22
C ALA A 43 11.52 22.61 -34.91
N THR A 44 10.60 23.17 -34.12
CA THR A 44 9.37 23.94 -34.36
C THR A 44 8.38 23.27 -35.31
N ALA A 45 7.21 22.92 -34.76
CA ALA A 45 5.95 22.55 -35.39
C ALA A 45 5.83 21.12 -35.98
N LEU A 46 5.11 20.25 -35.26
CA LEU A 46 4.06 19.36 -35.79
C LEU A 46 3.36 18.60 -34.64
N LEU A 47 2.57 19.33 -33.84
CA LEU A 47 1.50 18.74 -33.03
C LEU A 47 0.23 18.72 -33.89
N GLY A 48 0.03 17.64 -34.63
CA GLY A 48 -1.19 17.36 -35.37
C GLY A 48 -2.22 16.65 -34.49
N ARG A 49 -3.32 17.35 -34.18
CA ARG A 49 -4.53 16.88 -33.51
C ARG A 49 -5.04 15.56 -34.07
N VAL A 50 -5.22 14.55 -33.22
CA VAL A 50 -6.08 13.39 -33.50
C VAL A 50 -7.50 13.78 -33.10
N THR A 51 -8.30 14.25 -34.06
CA THR A 51 -9.75 14.38 -33.93
C THR A 51 -10.42 13.16 -34.54
N SER A 52 -11.29 12.50 -33.76
CA SER A 52 -12.14 11.38 -34.19
C SER A 52 -12.91 11.67 -35.49
N PRO A 53 -13.10 10.71 -36.39
CA PRO A 53 -14.09 10.84 -37.45
C PRO A 53 -15.48 10.49 -36.91
N SER A 54 -16.37 11.48 -36.97
CA SER A 54 -17.81 11.32 -36.86
C SER A 54 -18.34 10.49 -38.05
N ALA A 55 -19.27 9.58 -37.74
CA ALA A 55 -19.94 8.71 -38.68
C ALA A 55 -20.77 9.51 -39.70
N ARG A 56 -20.56 9.25 -40.99
CA ARG A 56 -21.50 9.62 -42.05
C ARG A 56 -21.79 8.38 -42.89
N ALA A 57 -23.02 7.89 -42.76
CA ALA A 57 -23.58 6.82 -43.55
C ALA A 57 -23.64 7.24 -45.02
N LEU A 58 -23.02 6.44 -45.89
CA LEU A 58 -23.25 6.43 -47.33
C LEU A 58 -23.51 4.99 -47.73
N SER A 59 -24.77 4.73 -48.10
CA SER A 59 -25.20 3.48 -48.69
C SER A 59 -24.72 3.41 -50.14
N CYS A 60 -23.89 2.42 -50.44
CA CYS A 60 -23.63 1.98 -51.81
C CYS A 60 -23.75 0.45 -51.85
N SER A 61 -24.73 0.01 -52.62
CA SER A 61 -25.07 -1.38 -52.90
C SER A 61 -24.06 -2.04 -53.83
N GLY A 62 -23.70 -3.29 -53.51
CA GLY A 62 -23.34 -4.30 -54.51
C GLY A 62 -21.85 -4.43 -54.85
N ALA A 63 -21.21 -5.44 -54.25
CA ALA A 63 -20.41 -6.47 -54.93
C ALA A 63 -19.58 -7.21 -53.87
N ALA A 64 -20.05 -8.38 -53.46
CA ALA A 64 -19.29 -9.31 -52.62
C ALA A 64 -18.16 -9.93 -53.46
N ARG A 65 -16.90 -9.58 -53.16
CA ARG A 65 -15.71 -10.40 -53.43
C ARG A 65 -14.63 -10.11 -52.39
N ASP A 66 -14.37 -11.11 -51.56
CA ASP A 66 -13.13 -11.41 -50.84
C ASP A 66 -12.24 -10.23 -50.43
N ALA A 67 -12.63 -9.52 -49.36
CA ALA A 67 -11.69 -8.80 -48.53
C ALA A 67 -11.26 -9.74 -47.40
N SER A 68 -10.04 -10.27 -47.47
CA SER A 68 -9.41 -10.97 -46.36
C SER A 68 -9.39 -10.04 -45.14
N ASP A 69 -10.13 -10.41 -44.11
CA ASP A 69 -10.26 -9.66 -42.88
C ASP A 69 -8.92 -9.67 -42.11
N ALA A 70 -8.05 -8.73 -42.44
CA ALA A 70 -6.75 -8.56 -41.78
C ALA A 70 -6.88 -8.18 -40.30
N SER A 71 -8.10 -7.89 -39.81
CA SER A 71 -8.35 -7.68 -38.38
C SER A 71 -8.34 -8.99 -37.57
N SER A 72 -8.46 -10.14 -38.25
CA SER A 72 -8.34 -11.47 -37.62
C SER A 72 -6.89 -11.89 -37.30
N PHE A 73 -5.89 -11.20 -37.86
CA PHE A 73 -4.46 -11.51 -37.66
C PHE A 73 -3.81 -10.74 -36.50
N VAL A 74 -4.45 -9.67 -36.02
CA VAL A 74 -3.94 -8.84 -34.93
C VAL A 74 -4.84 -9.05 -33.73
N ASP A 75 -4.32 -9.78 -32.74
CA ASP A 75 -4.93 -9.84 -31.41
C ASP A 75 -4.91 -8.42 -30.81
N VAL A 76 -6.03 -7.70 -30.97
CA VAL A 76 -6.20 -6.29 -30.62
C VAL A 76 -5.92 -6.07 -29.14
N GLU A 77 -6.29 -7.02 -28.29
CA GLU A 77 -6.05 -6.95 -26.85
C GLU A 77 -4.54 -7.04 -26.53
N LYS A 78 -3.82 -7.99 -27.16
CA LYS A 78 -2.36 -8.06 -27.04
C LYS A 78 -1.68 -6.82 -27.63
N ALA A 79 -2.19 -6.26 -28.71
CA ALA A 79 -1.65 -5.04 -29.31
C ALA A 79 -1.85 -3.82 -28.41
N GLN A 80 -3.04 -3.68 -27.80
CA GLN A 80 -3.36 -2.63 -26.83
C GLN A 80 -2.51 -2.74 -25.56
N GLU A 81 -2.32 -3.95 -25.02
CA GLU A 81 -1.44 -4.17 -23.86
C GLU A 81 0.02 -3.83 -24.18
N ARG A 82 0.52 -4.24 -25.36
CA ARG A 82 1.86 -3.85 -25.82
C ARG A 82 2.00 -2.34 -25.97
N ALA A 83 0.97 -1.66 -26.49
CA ALA A 83 0.97 -0.20 -26.62
C ALA A 83 0.99 0.50 -25.25
N ARG A 84 0.17 0.01 -24.28
CA ARG A 84 0.17 0.51 -22.89
C ARG A 84 1.53 0.34 -22.23
N LEU A 85 2.13 -0.84 -22.33
CA LEU A 85 3.45 -1.11 -21.74
C LEU A 85 4.56 -0.29 -22.41
N LYS A 86 4.48 -0.09 -23.73
CA LYS A 86 5.42 0.79 -24.44
C LYS A 86 5.25 2.25 -24.00
N ALA A 87 4.02 2.71 -23.79
CA ALA A 87 3.74 4.04 -23.26
C ALA A 87 4.24 4.19 -21.81
N ALA A 88 3.99 3.20 -20.95
CA ALA A 88 4.49 3.18 -19.57
C ALA A 88 6.02 3.13 -19.51
N ALA A 89 6.68 2.36 -20.38
CA ALA A 89 8.13 2.32 -20.48
C ALA A 89 8.72 3.64 -20.99
N LEU A 90 8.09 4.28 -21.98
CA LEU A 90 8.49 5.59 -22.47
C LEU A 90 8.29 6.67 -21.40
N ALA A 91 7.18 6.63 -20.66
CA ALA A 91 6.93 7.49 -19.51
C ALA A 91 7.98 7.25 -18.42
N ALA A 92 8.36 6.00 -18.15
CA ALA A 92 9.41 5.67 -17.21
C ALA A 92 10.78 6.20 -17.65
N GLN A 93 11.10 6.11 -18.93
CA GLN A 93 12.34 6.64 -19.50
C GLN A 93 12.37 8.18 -19.43
N SER A 94 11.27 8.84 -19.81
CA SER A 94 11.14 10.29 -19.72
C SER A 94 11.17 10.80 -18.27
N ALA A 95 10.58 10.06 -17.33
CA ALA A 95 10.61 10.37 -15.90
C ALA A 95 12.01 10.17 -15.32
N ALA A 96 12.72 9.11 -15.72
CA ALA A 96 14.11 8.90 -15.34
C ALA A 96 15.02 10.04 -15.84
N GLU A 97 14.77 10.55 -17.05
CA GLU A 97 15.46 11.73 -17.60
C GLU A 97 15.15 13.02 -16.81
N SER A 98 13.97 13.13 -16.19
CA SER A 98 13.61 14.23 -15.29
C SER A 98 13.98 14.00 -13.82
N GLY A 99 14.61 12.87 -13.47
CA GLY A 99 14.93 12.48 -12.10
C GLY A 99 13.73 12.01 -11.27
N ALA A 100 12.56 11.83 -11.89
CA ALA A 100 11.37 11.26 -11.26
C ALA A 100 11.41 9.73 -11.34
N MET A 101 11.12 9.05 -10.23
CA MET A 101 11.11 7.59 -10.20
C MET A 101 9.76 7.09 -10.70
N HIS A 102 9.73 6.28 -11.75
CA HIS A 102 8.49 5.73 -12.31
C HIS A 102 8.60 4.21 -12.35
N VAL A 103 8.28 3.59 -11.22
CA VAL A 103 8.45 2.16 -10.94
C VAL A 103 7.18 1.39 -11.27
N PHE A 104 6.03 1.96 -10.94
CA PHE A 104 4.73 1.31 -10.96
C PHE A 104 3.80 1.91 -12.02
N ASP A 105 3.12 1.03 -12.75
CA ASP A 105 2.01 1.41 -13.60
C ASP A 105 0.76 1.61 -12.74
N ARG A 106 0.40 2.87 -12.53
CA ARG A 106 -0.73 3.28 -11.68
C ARG A 106 -2.07 2.82 -12.22
N ALA A 107 -2.23 2.72 -13.55
CA ALA A 107 -3.46 2.21 -14.16
C ALA A 107 -3.62 0.71 -13.92
N VAL A 108 -2.52 -0.05 -14.00
CA VAL A 108 -2.51 -1.48 -13.63
C VAL A 108 -2.84 -1.65 -12.16
N LYS A 109 -2.28 -0.82 -11.26
CA LYS A 109 -2.61 -0.89 -9.83
C LYS A 109 -4.08 -0.56 -9.58
N ALA A 110 -4.66 0.45 -10.22
CA ALA A 110 -6.10 0.73 -10.13
C ALA A 110 -6.95 -0.46 -10.58
N ALA A 111 -6.59 -1.12 -11.69
CA ALA A 111 -7.28 -2.33 -12.14
C ALA A 111 -7.12 -3.50 -11.16
N HIS A 112 -6.00 -3.60 -10.43
CA HIS A 112 -5.85 -4.57 -9.35
C HIS A 112 -6.81 -4.29 -8.19
N ARG A 113 -7.04 -3.01 -7.86
CA ARG A 113 -8.02 -2.58 -6.85
C ARG A 113 -9.44 -2.90 -7.29
N ASP A 114 -9.82 -2.60 -8.54
CA ASP A 114 -11.14 -2.96 -9.08
C ASP A 114 -11.38 -4.47 -8.99
N ARG A 115 -10.39 -5.28 -9.41
CA ARG A 115 -10.46 -6.74 -9.30
C ARG A 115 -10.57 -7.22 -7.85
N ALA A 116 -9.83 -6.62 -6.93
CA ALA A 116 -9.91 -6.96 -5.50
C ALA A 116 -11.31 -6.68 -4.94
N ALA A 117 -11.92 -5.55 -5.29
CA ALA A 117 -13.28 -5.22 -4.91
C ALA A 117 -14.27 -6.28 -5.42
N TYR A 118 -14.15 -6.67 -6.70
CA TYR A 118 -14.98 -7.74 -7.28
C TYR A 118 -14.80 -9.07 -6.54
N LEU A 119 -13.56 -9.52 -6.34
CA LEU A 119 -13.27 -10.81 -5.69
C LEU A 119 -13.81 -10.87 -4.26
N ARG A 120 -13.68 -9.79 -3.49
CA ARG A 120 -14.19 -9.72 -2.11
C ARG A 120 -15.72 -9.62 -2.05
N ARG A 121 -16.38 -8.98 -3.03
CA ARG A 121 -17.86 -8.97 -3.13
C ARG A 121 -18.43 -10.36 -3.38
N HIS A 122 -17.70 -11.16 -4.16
CA HIS A 122 -18.11 -12.49 -4.62
C HIS A 122 -17.37 -13.61 -3.92
N ASP A 123 -16.82 -13.38 -2.73
CA ASP A 123 -16.17 -14.43 -1.96
C ASP A 123 -17.21 -15.53 -1.61
N PRO A 124 -16.93 -16.82 -1.90
CA PRO A 124 -17.88 -17.89 -1.65
C PRO A 124 -18.29 -18.09 -0.19
N SER A 125 -17.46 -17.63 0.76
CA SER A 125 -17.80 -17.71 2.19
C SER A 125 -18.83 -16.65 2.61
N GLY A 126 -19.05 -15.63 1.77
CA GLY A 126 -19.84 -14.44 2.11
C GLY A 126 -19.12 -13.48 3.07
N ASP A 127 -17.93 -13.84 3.56
CA ASP A 127 -17.07 -12.93 4.30
C ASP A 127 -16.39 -11.97 3.31
N ARG A 128 -16.68 -10.68 3.49
CA ARG A 128 -16.09 -9.61 2.67
C ARG A 128 -14.82 -9.06 3.30
N THR A 129 -14.50 -9.46 4.53
CA THR A 129 -13.29 -9.03 5.23
C THR A 129 -12.11 -9.91 4.85
N ASP A 130 -10.91 -9.41 5.11
CA ASP A 130 -9.67 -10.14 4.86
C ASP A 130 -8.88 -10.20 6.17
N PRO A 131 -8.65 -11.40 6.74
CA PRO A 131 -7.99 -11.52 8.04
C PRO A 131 -6.57 -10.94 8.07
N PHE A 132 -5.85 -10.97 6.94
CA PHE A 132 -4.51 -10.39 6.88
C PHE A 132 -4.59 -8.87 6.86
N LEU A 133 -5.47 -8.29 6.03
CA LEU A 133 -5.66 -6.83 6.02
C LEU A 133 -6.18 -6.30 7.37
N GLU A 134 -7.07 -7.04 8.04
CA GLU A 134 -7.55 -6.74 9.39
C GLU A 134 -6.42 -6.72 10.42
N GLU A 135 -5.56 -7.74 10.42
CA GLU A 135 -4.44 -7.83 11.37
C GLU A 135 -3.41 -6.70 11.15
N ILE A 136 -3.04 -6.42 9.89
CA ILE A 136 -2.14 -5.31 9.59
C ILE A 136 -2.76 -3.96 9.96
N THR A 137 -4.04 -3.78 9.68
CA THR A 137 -4.76 -2.55 10.03
C THR A 137 -4.81 -2.36 11.53
N LYS A 138 -5.17 -3.40 12.29
CA LYS A 138 -5.19 -3.37 13.75
C LYS A 138 -3.84 -2.91 14.29
N ARG A 139 -2.75 -3.56 13.89
CA ARG A 139 -1.38 -3.17 14.31
C ARG A 139 -0.98 -1.76 13.89
N THR A 140 -1.49 -1.29 12.74
CA THR A 140 -1.25 0.08 12.28
C THR A 140 -1.96 1.08 13.20
N LEU A 141 -3.21 0.81 13.55
CA LEU A 141 -4.07 1.70 14.35
C LEU A 141 -3.88 1.57 15.86
N ASP A 142 -3.26 0.50 16.37
CA ASP A 142 -3.01 0.30 17.80
C ASP A 142 -2.31 1.52 18.44
N ARG A 143 -1.42 2.18 17.69
CA ARG A 143 -0.71 3.41 18.10
C ARG A 143 -1.64 4.60 18.36
N LEU A 144 -2.85 4.62 17.81
CA LEU A 144 -3.85 5.66 18.12
C LEU A 144 -4.36 5.54 19.56
N ASN A 145 -4.34 4.35 20.14
CA ASN A 145 -4.80 4.11 21.51
C ASN A 145 -3.80 4.64 22.55
N ASP A 146 -2.53 4.76 22.17
CA ASP A 146 -1.47 5.32 23.03
C ASP A 146 -1.53 6.87 23.10
N VAL A 147 -2.27 7.50 22.18
CA VAL A 147 -2.37 8.96 22.10
C VAL A 147 -3.63 9.46 22.82
N LYS A 148 -3.43 10.29 23.85
CA LYS A 148 -4.53 10.87 24.66
C LYS A 148 -5.37 11.94 23.93
N ARG A 149 -4.98 12.34 22.72
CA ARG A 149 -5.66 13.37 21.91
C ARG A 149 -6.88 12.78 21.19
N ALA A 150 -7.88 13.63 20.96
CA ALA A 150 -9.01 13.31 20.09
C ALA A 150 -8.66 13.52 18.60
N PHE A 151 -9.07 12.58 17.77
CA PHE A 151 -8.85 12.54 16.33
C PHE A 151 -10.18 12.66 15.60
N GLU A 152 -10.72 13.87 15.51
CA GLU A 152 -12.06 14.07 14.94
C GLU A 152 -12.08 13.88 13.42
N ASN A 153 -11.02 14.30 12.72
CA ASN A 153 -10.93 14.28 11.26
C ASN A 153 -9.82 13.34 10.80
N VAL A 154 -10.18 12.25 10.11
CA VAL A 154 -9.24 11.23 9.65
C VAL A 154 -9.25 11.15 8.13
N LEU A 155 -8.07 11.12 7.53
CA LEU A 155 -7.87 10.82 6.11
C LEU A 155 -7.30 9.40 5.97
N VAL A 156 -7.95 8.58 5.15
CA VAL A 156 -7.52 7.22 4.82
C VAL A 156 -7.05 7.18 3.37
N LEU A 157 -5.77 6.84 3.16
CA LEU A 157 -5.11 6.81 1.85
C LEU A 157 -4.87 5.38 1.36
N GLY A 158 -5.70 4.91 0.43
CA GLY A 158 -5.49 3.68 -0.33
C GLY A 158 -5.35 2.40 0.49
N GLY A 159 -5.00 1.31 -0.19
CA GLY A 159 -4.62 0.05 0.44
C GLY A 159 -5.76 -0.66 1.20
N ALA A 160 -5.66 -0.88 2.50
CA ALA A 160 -6.66 -1.60 3.30
C ALA A 160 -7.82 -0.68 3.76
N THR A 161 -8.31 0.20 2.88
CA THR A 161 -9.33 1.24 3.17
C THR A 161 -10.55 0.73 3.94
N ASP A 162 -11.10 -0.43 3.53
CA ASP A 162 -12.24 -1.08 4.18
C ASP A 162 -11.94 -1.46 5.64
N ALA A 163 -10.83 -2.15 5.90
CA ALA A 163 -10.43 -2.56 7.25
C ALA A 163 -10.15 -1.33 8.13
N VAL A 164 -9.46 -0.31 7.59
CA VAL A 164 -9.16 0.94 8.32
C VAL A 164 -10.45 1.64 8.74
N LEU A 165 -11.40 1.83 7.81
CA LEU A 165 -12.66 2.49 8.11
C LEU A 165 -13.46 1.72 9.18
N ARG A 166 -13.59 0.39 9.02
CA ARG A 166 -14.29 -0.44 10.00
C ARG A 166 -13.69 -0.29 11.39
N ARG A 167 -12.36 -0.41 11.52
CA ARG A 167 -11.67 -0.29 12.81
C ARG A 167 -11.80 1.07 13.44
N LEU A 168 -11.75 2.15 12.65
CA LEU A 168 -12.03 3.50 13.16
C LEU A 168 -13.46 3.59 13.72
N LEU A 169 -14.45 2.99 13.05
CA LEU A 169 -15.84 2.97 13.51
C LEU A 169 -16.07 2.02 14.70
N GLU A 170 -15.26 0.98 14.88
CA GLU A 170 -15.35 0.05 16.01
C GLU A 170 -14.67 0.62 17.26
N ASP A 171 -13.44 1.11 17.12
CA ASP A 171 -12.53 1.35 18.23
C ASP A 171 -12.42 2.82 18.63
N ARG A 172 -12.76 3.77 17.74
CA ARG A 172 -12.53 5.22 17.95
C ARG A 172 -13.82 6.05 18.05
N PRO A 173 -14.32 6.32 19.27
CA PRO A 173 -15.54 7.10 19.47
C PRO A 173 -15.37 8.62 19.32
N ASP A 174 -14.15 9.08 19.12
CA ASP A 174 -13.79 10.48 18.92
C ASP A 174 -13.82 10.90 17.45
N VAL A 175 -13.76 9.94 16.52
CA VAL A 175 -13.83 10.18 15.08
C VAL A 175 -15.22 10.70 14.70
N ARG A 176 -15.26 11.80 13.95
CA ARG A 176 -16.50 12.44 13.45
C ARG A 176 -16.56 12.48 11.94
N VAL A 177 -15.41 12.68 11.29
CA VAL A 177 -15.30 12.77 9.84
C VAL A 177 -14.19 11.84 9.37
N VAL A 178 -14.51 10.98 8.41
CA VAL A 178 -13.53 10.14 7.71
C VAL A 178 -13.59 10.45 6.23
N VAL A 179 -12.44 10.73 5.62
CA VAL A 179 -12.31 10.82 4.17
C VAL A 179 -11.53 9.61 3.69
N VAL A 180 -12.16 8.79 2.85
CA VAL A 180 -11.53 7.62 2.24
C VAL A 180 -11.15 7.96 0.80
N VAL A 181 -9.87 7.79 0.48
CA VAL A 181 -9.31 8.01 -0.85
C VAL A 181 -8.78 6.69 -1.41
N ASP A 182 -9.08 6.43 -2.68
CA ASP A 182 -8.52 5.30 -3.42
C ASP A 182 -8.52 5.61 -4.93
N ALA A 183 -7.57 5.06 -5.68
CA ALA A 183 -7.54 5.19 -7.13
C ALA A 183 -8.71 4.46 -7.83
N SER A 184 -9.30 3.45 -7.19
CA SER A 184 -10.39 2.63 -7.74
C SER A 184 -11.77 3.07 -7.25
N ARG A 185 -12.66 3.32 -8.21
CA ARG A 185 -14.07 3.61 -7.93
C ARG A 185 -14.80 2.38 -7.38
N ASP A 186 -14.55 1.19 -7.93
CA ASP A 186 -15.22 -0.04 -7.52
C ASP A 186 -14.86 -0.43 -6.08
N MET A 187 -13.61 -0.14 -5.68
CA MET A 187 -13.13 -0.30 -4.32
C MET A 187 -13.78 0.70 -3.37
N LEU A 188 -13.86 1.99 -3.72
CA LEU A 188 -14.58 2.97 -2.89
C LEU A 188 -16.06 2.60 -2.74
N ALA A 189 -16.70 2.13 -3.81
CA ALA A 189 -18.08 1.64 -3.75
C ALA A 189 -18.21 0.41 -2.83
N PHE A 190 -17.22 -0.51 -2.88
CA PHE A 190 -17.19 -1.69 -2.03
C PHE A 190 -17.04 -1.31 -0.55
N VAL A 191 -16.10 -0.42 -0.22
CA VAL A 191 -15.91 0.10 1.14
C VAL A 191 -17.20 0.74 1.65
N ARG A 192 -17.85 1.57 0.83
CA ARG A 192 -19.11 2.21 1.17
C ARG A 192 -20.22 1.22 1.45
N GLU A 193 -20.40 0.22 0.59
CA GLU A 193 -21.41 -0.82 0.76
C GLU A 193 -21.19 -1.63 2.04
N ASN A 194 -19.94 -2.02 2.33
CA ASN A 194 -19.60 -2.76 3.54
C ASN A 194 -19.81 -1.93 4.80
N ALA A 195 -19.35 -0.67 4.80
CA ALA A 195 -19.55 0.22 5.93
C ALA A 195 -21.04 0.47 6.20
N GLN A 196 -21.85 0.63 5.14
CA GLN A 196 -23.31 0.73 5.26
C GLN A 196 -23.94 -0.55 5.82
N ARG A 197 -23.48 -1.71 5.36
CA ARG A 197 -23.98 -3.01 5.83
C ARG A 197 -23.73 -3.20 7.32
N ASP A 198 -22.56 -2.80 7.80
CA ASP A 198 -22.13 -3.13 9.17
C ASP A 198 -22.43 -2.02 10.19
N PHE A 199 -22.44 -0.75 9.76
CA PHE A 199 -22.62 0.44 10.61
C PHE A 199 -23.78 1.35 10.18
N GLY A 200 -24.66 0.87 9.29
CA GLY A 200 -25.84 1.60 8.85
C GLY A 200 -26.82 1.91 9.99
N ALA A 201 -27.47 3.07 9.91
CA ALA A 201 -28.37 3.58 10.96
C ALA A 201 -29.48 2.59 11.37
N ASP A 202 -30.03 1.84 10.41
CA ASP A 202 -31.14 0.90 10.65
C ASP A 202 -30.75 -0.33 11.49
N ARG A 203 -29.45 -0.69 11.52
CA ARG A 203 -28.97 -1.90 12.20
C ARG A 203 -28.70 -1.69 13.70
N LEU A 204 -28.41 -0.46 14.10
CA LEU A 204 -28.19 -0.06 15.50
C LEU A 204 -29.45 0.52 16.17
N ALA A 205 -30.47 0.90 15.39
CA ALA A 205 -31.77 1.35 15.89
C ALA A 205 -32.54 0.27 16.68
N SER A 206 -32.18 -1.01 16.58
CA SER A 206 -32.73 -2.07 17.45
C SER A 206 -32.14 -2.08 18.86
N ARG A 207 -31.36 -1.06 19.26
CA ARG A 207 -30.70 -1.03 20.57
C ARG A 207 -30.87 0.22 21.41
N GLU A 208 -31.44 1.31 20.92
CA GLU A 208 -31.94 2.40 21.77
C GLU A 208 -32.78 3.37 20.95
N SER A 209 -34.01 3.60 21.41
CA SER A 209 -34.90 4.64 20.91
C SER A 209 -34.43 5.99 21.41
N GLU A 210 -34.06 6.90 20.51
CA GLU A 210 -34.33 8.33 20.66
C GLU A 210 -34.16 9.06 19.33
N THR A 211 -34.98 10.09 19.16
CA THR A 211 -35.34 10.74 17.90
C THR A 211 -34.23 11.64 17.36
N PRO A 212 -33.97 11.67 16.03
CA PRO A 212 -32.98 12.58 15.47
C PRO A 212 -33.60 13.96 15.22
N THR A 213 -33.06 14.99 15.88
CA THR A 213 -33.25 16.38 15.50
C THR A 213 -32.25 16.75 14.41
N THR A 214 -32.79 17.12 13.25
CA THR A 214 -32.01 17.57 12.09
C THR A 214 -31.47 18.97 12.34
N SER A 215 -30.20 19.07 12.75
CA SER A 215 -29.47 20.34 12.65
C SER A 215 -28.55 20.30 11.43
N LYS A 216 -28.81 21.21 10.48
CA LYS A 216 -27.83 21.58 9.46
C LYS A 216 -26.65 22.21 10.19
N SER A 217 -25.51 21.54 10.22
CA SER A 217 -24.24 22.18 10.58
C SER A 217 -23.23 22.02 9.44
N SER A 218 -22.41 23.05 9.37
CA SER A 218 -21.67 23.57 8.23
C SER A 218 -20.34 22.88 7.96
N SER A 219 -19.95 22.94 6.67
CA SER A 219 -18.58 23.11 6.16
C SER A 219 -17.58 21.99 6.39
N VAL A 220 -17.57 21.02 5.47
CA VAL A 220 -16.38 20.24 5.07
C VAL A 220 -16.52 19.96 3.56
N ASP A 221 -16.34 20.98 2.72
CA ASP A 221 -16.13 20.83 1.27
C ASP A 221 -14.62 20.62 1.06
N VAL A 222 -14.10 19.44 1.39
CA VAL A 222 -12.64 19.16 1.35
C VAL A 222 -12.19 18.60 0.01
N PHE A 223 -13.12 18.15 -0.83
CA PHE A 223 -12.85 17.67 -2.18
C PHE A 223 -14.01 18.08 -3.10
N GLU A 224 -13.75 18.88 -4.13
CA GLU A 224 -14.77 19.36 -5.08
C GLU A 224 -15.31 18.24 -6.00
N ASP A 225 -14.57 17.13 -6.16
CA ASP A 225 -14.89 15.99 -7.03
C ASP A 225 -15.10 14.68 -6.24
N ALA A 226 -16.19 14.59 -5.47
CA ALA A 226 -16.58 13.33 -4.82
C ALA A 226 -17.32 12.40 -5.80
N ASP A 227 -16.63 11.38 -6.32
CA ASP A 227 -17.17 10.38 -7.27
C ASP A 227 -18.31 9.51 -6.69
N ILE A 228 -18.39 9.41 -5.36
CA ILE A 228 -19.35 8.56 -4.65
C ILE A 228 -20.02 9.36 -3.52
N ALA A 229 -21.34 9.22 -3.41
CA ALA A 229 -22.13 9.91 -2.40
C ALA A 229 -21.65 9.60 -0.97
N SER A 230 -21.31 10.66 -0.24
CA SER A 230 -21.01 10.61 1.18
C SER A 230 -22.23 10.13 1.97
N HIS A 231 -22.01 9.51 3.13
CA HIS A 231 -23.09 9.08 4.02
C HIS A 231 -22.72 9.23 5.49
N THR A 232 -23.72 9.18 6.35
CA THR A 232 -23.55 9.19 7.81
C THR A 232 -23.78 7.78 8.35
N LEU A 233 -22.82 7.28 9.12
CA LEU A 233 -22.87 5.99 9.79
C LEU A 233 -22.90 6.19 11.30
N ARG A 234 -23.26 5.15 12.05
CA ARG A 234 -23.14 5.14 13.51
C ARG A 234 -21.97 4.24 13.91
N ASN A 235 -21.02 4.79 14.64
CA ASN A 235 -19.93 3.99 15.19
C ASN A 235 -20.43 3.01 16.28
N ALA A 236 -19.58 2.13 16.78
CA ALA A 236 -19.95 1.13 17.79
C ALA A 236 -20.45 1.74 19.13
N LYS A 237 -20.21 3.04 19.37
CA LYS A 237 -20.72 3.80 20.52
C LYS A 237 -21.95 4.66 20.18
N GLY A 238 -22.57 4.46 19.02
CA GLY A 238 -23.79 5.14 18.59
C GLY A 238 -23.63 6.57 18.09
N LYS A 239 -22.39 7.11 18.07
CA LYS A 239 -22.12 8.46 17.56
C LYS A 239 -22.12 8.49 16.04
N GLU A 240 -22.60 9.60 15.50
CA GLU A 240 -22.65 9.83 14.06
C GLU A 240 -21.26 10.15 13.50
N VAL A 241 -20.88 9.45 12.44
CA VAL A 241 -19.64 9.64 11.71
C VAL A 241 -19.98 9.89 10.24
N ARG A 242 -19.51 11.02 9.70
CA ARG A 242 -19.67 11.37 8.30
C ARG A 242 -18.51 10.81 7.50
N VAL A 243 -18.80 9.96 6.51
CA VAL A 243 -17.79 9.34 5.65
C VAL A 243 -17.91 9.90 4.23
N HIS A 244 -16.80 10.43 3.74
CA HIS A 244 -16.63 10.94 2.38
C HIS A 244 -15.75 9.99 1.58
N TYR A 245 -16.05 9.84 0.29
CA TYR A 245 -15.32 8.97 -0.63
C TYR A 245 -14.85 9.77 -1.83
N ALA A 246 -13.56 9.71 -2.14
CA ALA A 246 -12.97 10.50 -3.21
C ALA A 246 -11.97 9.68 -4.02
N ARG A 247 -12.07 9.74 -5.36
CA ARG A 247 -11.20 8.99 -6.24
C ARG A 247 -9.98 9.82 -6.62
N PHE A 248 -8.87 9.59 -5.93
CA PHE A 248 -7.60 10.24 -6.22
C PHE A 248 -6.44 9.27 -6.13
N ASP A 249 -5.37 9.59 -6.85
CA ASP A 249 -4.07 8.95 -6.65
C ASP A 249 -3.46 9.49 -5.34
N GLU A 250 -2.92 8.62 -4.49
CA GLU A 250 -2.30 9.02 -3.23
C GLU A 250 -1.10 9.95 -3.41
N GLU A 251 -0.46 9.96 -4.60
CA GLU A 251 0.61 10.91 -4.95
C GLU A 251 0.10 12.32 -5.24
N ASN A 252 -1.13 12.44 -5.74
CA ASN A 252 -1.73 13.70 -6.18
C ASN A 252 -3.00 13.97 -5.38
N LEU A 253 -2.85 14.10 -4.06
CA LEU A 253 -3.94 14.35 -3.14
C LEU A 253 -4.34 15.84 -3.15
N PRO A 254 -5.54 16.22 -3.61
CA PRO A 254 -5.99 17.61 -3.57
C PRO A 254 -6.61 17.94 -2.20
N ALA A 255 -5.89 17.64 -1.13
CA ALA A 255 -6.34 17.94 0.23
C ALA A 255 -5.95 19.35 0.63
N ARG A 256 -6.83 20.01 1.39
CA ARG A 256 -6.52 21.28 2.05
C ARG A 256 -5.47 21.09 3.14
N ASP A 257 -4.52 22.01 3.20
CA ASP A 257 -3.52 22.05 4.27
C ASP A 257 -4.15 22.17 5.65
N GLY A 258 -3.63 21.42 6.62
CA GLY A 258 -4.07 21.50 8.02
C GLY A 258 -5.52 21.07 8.28
N ALA A 259 -6.11 20.23 7.42
CA ALA A 259 -7.49 19.78 7.56
C ALA A 259 -7.68 18.60 8.52
N PHE A 260 -6.69 17.68 8.59
CA PHE A 260 -6.84 16.40 9.26
C PHE A 260 -6.06 16.32 10.57
N ASP A 261 -6.61 15.57 11.53
CA ASP A 261 -5.93 15.25 12.79
C ASP A 261 -5.04 14.00 12.62
N VAL A 262 -5.46 13.06 11.77
CA VAL A 262 -4.71 11.83 11.45
C VAL A 262 -4.77 11.53 9.96
N VAL A 263 -3.65 11.08 9.39
CA VAL A 263 -3.59 10.44 8.08
C VAL A 263 -3.14 9.00 8.27
N VAL A 264 -3.93 8.05 7.75
CA VAL A 264 -3.66 6.62 7.81
C VAL A 264 -3.50 6.06 6.40
N SER A 265 -2.42 5.33 6.14
CA SER A 265 -2.29 4.50 4.92
C SER A 265 -1.83 3.10 5.28
N ALA A 266 -2.74 2.12 5.25
CA ALA A 266 -2.40 0.73 5.48
C ALA A 266 -2.23 0.00 4.14
N LEU A 267 -1.01 -0.44 3.82
CA LEU A 267 -0.63 -1.14 2.58
C LEU A 267 -0.95 -0.38 1.27
N GLY A 268 -1.02 0.96 1.31
CA GLY A 268 -1.27 1.80 0.13
C GLY A 268 0.00 2.40 -0.46
N LEU A 269 0.80 3.06 0.38
CA LEU A 269 1.87 3.95 -0.07
C LEU A 269 3.07 3.28 -0.75
N HIS A 270 3.34 1.97 -0.57
CA HIS A 270 4.44 1.32 -1.30
C HIS A 270 4.22 1.17 -2.81
N TRP A 271 3.06 1.58 -3.30
CA TRP A 271 2.77 1.68 -4.73
C TRP A 271 3.05 3.06 -5.31
N ALA A 272 3.40 4.04 -4.48
CA ALA A 272 3.73 5.39 -4.91
C ALA A 272 5.09 5.44 -5.64
N ASN A 273 5.12 6.10 -6.78
CA ASN A 273 6.29 6.44 -7.57
C ASN A 273 7.10 7.57 -6.92
N ASP A 274 6.44 8.62 -6.40
CA ASP A 274 7.03 9.61 -5.50
C ASP A 274 6.56 9.43 -4.05
N LEU A 275 7.05 8.38 -3.39
CA LEU A 275 6.71 8.09 -1.99
C LEU A 275 7.07 9.24 -1.02
N PRO A 276 8.27 9.87 -1.05
CA PRO A 276 8.55 11.04 -0.23
C PRO A 276 7.58 12.20 -0.48
N GLY A 277 7.24 12.48 -1.75
CA GLY A 277 6.28 13.52 -2.12
C GLY A 277 4.88 13.24 -1.59
N ALA A 278 4.38 12.02 -1.75
CA ALA A 278 3.09 11.59 -1.22
C ALA A 278 3.04 11.73 0.33
N MET A 279 4.11 11.33 1.02
CA MET A 279 4.22 11.51 2.47
C MET A 279 4.31 12.99 2.88
N ALA A 280 4.97 13.83 2.09
CA ALA A 280 5.02 15.28 2.33
C ALA A 280 3.66 15.95 2.13
N ALA A 281 2.89 15.54 1.11
CA ALA A 281 1.52 15.99 0.89
C ALA A 281 0.59 15.53 2.02
N ALA A 282 0.71 14.28 2.46
CA ALA A 282 0.02 13.79 3.65
C ALA A 282 0.34 14.63 4.89
N ARG A 283 1.62 14.97 5.12
CA ARG A 283 2.04 15.87 6.20
C ARG A 283 1.43 17.27 6.09
N ALA A 284 1.38 17.84 4.90
CA ALA A 284 0.81 19.18 4.68
C ALA A 284 -0.69 19.21 5.01
N SER A 285 -1.41 18.13 4.70
CA SER A 285 -2.84 17.98 5.03
C SER A 285 -3.11 17.83 6.54
N LEU A 286 -2.10 17.48 7.34
CA LEU A 286 -2.22 17.35 8.79
C LEU A 286 -2.17 18.71 9.47
N LYS A 287 -3.04 18.90 10.47
CA LYS A 287 -2.95 19.99 11.45
C LYS A 287 -1.58 19.95 12.16
N PRO A 288 -1.13 21.06 12.76
CA PRO A 288 0.00 21.03 13.69
C PRO A 288 -0.20 19.96 14.76
N ASP A 289 0.87 19.21 15.05
CA ASP A 289 0.85 18.06 15.95
C ASP A 289 -0.12 16.93 15.52
N GLY A 290 -0.50 16.89 14.24
CA GLY A 290 -1.27 15.80 13.64
C GLY A 290 -0.41 14.56 13.42
N LEU A 291 -1.06 13.39 13.41
CA LEU A 291 -0.39 12.10 13.38
C LEU A 291 -0.46 11.45 12.00
N PHE A 292 0.69 11.00 11.51
CA PHE A 292 0.80 10.17 10.31
C PHE A 292 1.08 8.73 10.71
N LEU A 293 0.25 7.81 10.23
CA LEU A 293 0.42 6.37 10.38
C LEU A 293 0.44 5.72 9.00
N SER A 294 1.44 4.90 8.73
CA SER A 294 1.45 4.09 7.53
C SER A 294 2.01 2.70 7.80
N SER A 295 1.48 1.71 7.11
CA SER A 295 2.11 0.41 6.97
C SER A 295 2.36 0.12 5.51
N ILE A 296 3.54 -0.39 5.19
CA ILE A 296 3.93 -0.78 3.84
C ILE A 296 4.56 -2.17 3.83
N LEU A 297 4.49 -2.86 2.70
CA LEU A 297 5.21 -4.13 2.54
C LEU A 297 6.72 -3.86 2.35
N GLY A 298 7.53 -4.61 3.09
CA GLY A 298 8.98 -4.54 3.10
C GLY A 298 9.65 -5.55 2.17
N GLY A 299 10.94 -5.32 1.92
CA GLY A 299 11.78 -6.05 0.97
C GLY A 299 11.85 -7.57 1.15
N GLU A 300 11.56 -8.11 2.34
CA GLU A 300 11.52 -9.56 2.61
C GLU A 300 10.19 -10.22 2.20
N THR A 301 9.16 -9.44 1.88
CA THR A 301 7.84 -9.95 1.47
C THR A 301 7.93 -10.80 0.20
N LEU A 302 7.24 -11.93 0.18
CA LEU A 302 7.16 -12.87 -0.95
C LEU A 302 8.55 -13.34 -1.43
N ARG A 303 9.54 -13.44 -0.53
CA ARG A 303 10.87 -13.95 -0.88
C ARG A 303 10.80 -15.39 -1.42
N GLU A 304 9.96 -16.25 -0.83
CA GLU A 304 9.78 -17.63 -1.27
C GLU A 304 9.22 -17.69 -2.70
N MET A 305 8.20 -16.85 -3.00
CA MET A 305 7.63 -16.72 -4.35
C MET A 305 8.66 -16.25 -5.38
N ARG A 306 9.48 -15.25 -5.03
CA ARG A 306 10.52 -14.74 -5.93
C ARG A 306 11.52 -15.83 -6.30
N ILE A 307 11.98 -16.60 -5.31
CA ILE A 307 12.92 -17.70 -5.53
C ILE A 307 12.28 -18.78 -6.41
N ALA A 308 11.08 -19.24 -6.07
CA ALA A 308 10.40 -20.30 -6.82
C ALA A 308 10.11 -19.90 -8.28
N CYS A 309 9.69 -18.66 -8.52
CA CYS A 309 9.50 -18.15 -9.88
C CYS A 309 10.82 -18.06 -10.65
N ALA A 310 11.89 -17.57 -10.03
CA ALA A 310 13.17 -17.43 -10.70
C ALA A 310 13.73 -18.79 -11.14
N VAL A 311 13.68 -19.80 -10.27
CA VAL A 311 14.13 -21.16 -10.61
C VAL A 311 13.32 -21.73 -11.77
N ALA A 312 11.99 -21.67 -11.69
CA ALA A 312 11.12 -22.22 -12.74
C ALA A 312 11.29 -21.53 -14.10
N GLU A 313 11.54 -20.22 -14.12
CA GLU A 313 11.78 -19.48 -15.38
C GLU A 313 13.15 -19.78 -15.97
N MET A 314 14.18 -19.93 -15.13
CA MET A 314 15.50 -20.33 -15.61
C MET A 314 15.44 -21.69 -16.31
N GLU A 315 14.72 -22.65 -15.73
CA GLU A 315 14.58 -24.00 -16.30
C GLU A 315 13.70 -24.03 -17.55
N THR A 316 12.57 -23.32 -17.54
CA THR A 316 11.57 -23.44 -18.62
C THR A 316 11.74 -22.44 -19.76
N GLU A 317 12.36 -21.28 -19.50
CA GLU A 317 12.42 -20.16 -20.45
C GLU A 317 13.83 -19.59 -20.63
N GLY A 318 14.83 -20.03 -19.85
CA GLY A 318 16.22 -19.61 -19.99
C GLY A 318 16.49 -18.16 -19.53
N GLY A 319 15.66 -17.61 -18.65
CA GLY A 319 15.81 -16.26 -18.11
C GLY A 319 15.03 -16.06 -16.81
N VAL A 320 15.15 -14.88 -16.21
CA VAL A 320 14.39 -14.51 -15.00
C VAL A 320 13.65 -13.21 -15.27
N SER A 321 12.40 -13.15 -14.85
CA SER A 321 11.59 -11.94 -14.89
C SER A 321 11.19 -11.49 -13.48
N GLN A 322 11.02 -10.18 -13.33
CA GLN A 322 10.57 -9.62 -12.07
C GLN A 322 9.08 -9.95 -11.86
N ARG A 323 8.78 -11.01 -11.08
CA ARG A 323 7.41 -11.47 -10.80
C ARG A 323 6.76 -10.82 -9.59
N VAL A 324 7.56 -10.26 -8.68
CA VAL A 324 7.09 -9.53 -7.50
C VAL A 324 7.55 -8.08 -7.62
N SER A 325 6.68 -7.17 -7.22
CA SER A 325 6.99 -5.73 -7.17
C SER A 325 8.24 -5.44 -6.34
N PRO A 326 9.02 -4.41 -6.69
CA PRO A 326 10.07 -3.93 -5.80
C PRO A 326 9.42 -3.33 -4.53
N LEU A 327 10.03 -3.55 -3.37
CA LEU A 327 9.53 -3.12 -2.07
C LEU A 327 10.65 -2.45 -1.27
N ALA A 328 10.28 -1.53 -0.38
CA ALA A 328 11.23 -0.73 0.40
C ALA A 328 12.00 -1.58 1.42
N GLN A 329 13.25 -1.22 1.71
CA GLN A 329 13.99 -1.81 2.83
C GLN A 329 13.75 -1.02 4.12
N VAL A 330 13.89 -1.71 5.26
CA VAL A 330 13.75 -1.11 6.60
C VAL A 330 14.58 0.17 6.77
N ARG A 331 15.82 0.16 6.25
CA ARG A 331 16.76 1.29 6.36
C ARG A 331 16.28 2.54 5.63
N ASP A 332 15.44 2.38 4.61
CA ASP A 332 14.98 3.49 3.79
C ASP A 332 13.83 4.25 4.48
N CYS A 333 12.99 3.58 5.28
CA CYS A 333 11.81 4.16 5.91
C CYS A 333 12.11 5.37 6.81
N GLY A 334 13.18 5.31 7.61
CA GLY A 334 13.58 6.44 8.45
C GLY A 334 14.00 7.67 7.62
N ASN A 335 14.69 7.43 6.50
CA ASN A 335 15.07 8.48 5.57
C ASN A 335 13.86 9.06 4.85
N LEU A 336 12.88 8.22 4.47
CA LEU A 336 11.62 8.65 3.84
C LEU A 336 10.83 9.60 4.76
N LEU A 337 10.64 9.23 6.03
CA LEU A 337 9.97 10.08 7.02
C LEU A 337 10.69 11.41 7.22
N THR A 338 12.02 11.38 7.31
CA THR A 338 12.83 12.60 7.49
C THR A 338 12.73 13.51 6.26
N ARG A 339 12.81 12.96 5.04
CA ARG A 339 12.67 13.72 3.78
C ARG A 339 11.27 14.27 3.60
N ALA A 340 10.24 13.56 4.05
CA ALA A 340 8.87 14.04 4.08
C ALA A 340 8.66 15.18 5.09
N GLY A 341 9.63 15.47 5.95
CA GLY A 341 9.58 16.54 6.96
C GLY A 341 8.80 16.17 8.22
N MET A 342 8.60 14.87 8.49
CA MET A 342 7.93 14.39 9.69
C MET A 342 8.82 14.59 10.92
N LYS A 343 8.18 14.89 12.06
CA LYS A 343 8.81 14.93 13.38
C LYS A 343 8.60 13.60 14.11
N LEU A 344 9.50 13.31 15.05
CA LEU A 344 9.49 12.09 15.87
C LEU A 344 9.27 10.82 15.02
N PRO A 345 10.09 10.58 13.97
CA PRO A 345 9.91 9.41 13.11
C PRO A 345 10.17 8.13 13.89
N ALA A 346 9.24 7.19 13.83
CA ALA A 346 9.39 5.84 14.36
C ALA A 346 9.10 4.83 13.26
N VAL A 347 9.94 3.79 13.20
CA VAL A 347 9.79 2.69 12.24
C VAL A 347 9.85 1.38 13.01
N ASP A 348 8.77 0.62 12.93
CA ASP A 348 8.68 -0.73 13.50
C ASP A 348 8.59 -1.75 12.35
N VAL A 349 9.10 -2.95 12.60
CA VAL A 349 9.16 -4.02 11.60
C VAL A 349 8.56 -5.28 12.18
N ASP A 350 7.54 -5.80 11.49
CA ASP A 350 7.01 -7.13 11.75
C ASP A 350 7.30 -8.05 10.58
N THR A 351 7.58 -9.32 10.88
CA THR A 351 7.68 -10.38 9.87
C THR A 351 6.65 -11.45 10.22
N LEU A 352 5.67 -11.62 9.33
CA LEU A 352 4.59 -12.58 9.45
C LEU A 352 4.83 -13.75 8.49
N THR A 353 4.88 -14.96 9.03
CA THR A 353 4.88 -16.18 8.22
C THR A 353 3.47 -16.75 8.19
N VAL A 354 2.86 -16.73 7.00
CA VAL A 354 1.50 -17.22 6.76
C VAL A 354 1.57 -18.52 5.96
N GLN A 355 0.83 -19.54 6.40
CA GLN A 355 0.74 -20.81 5.69
C GLN A 355 -0.47 -20.82 4.75
N TYR A 356 -0.26 -21.20 3.49
CA TYR A 356 -1.31 -21.34 2.48
C TYR A 356 -1.47 -22.82 2.09
N PRO A 357 -2.71 -23.28 1.81
CA PRO A 357 -2.94 -24.67 1.39
C PRO A 357 -2.26 -25.05 0.08
N SER A 358 -2.00 -24.07 -0.79
CA SER A 358 -1.24 -24.24 -2.04
C SER A 358 -0.70 -22.90 -2.54
N PRO A 359 0.33 -22.91 -3.41
CA PRO A 359 0.80 -21.69 -4.08
C PRO A 359 -0.30 -20.97 -4.87
N ALA A 360 -1.26 -21.72 -5.43
CA ALA A 360 -2.41 -21.13 -6.13
C ALA A 360 -3.29 -20.31 -5.18
N LYS A 361 -3.53 -20.80 -3.95
CA LYS A 361 -4.27 -20.05 -2.93
C LYS A 361 -3.56 -18.79 -2.47
N LEU A 362 -2.23 -18.80 -2.41
CA LEU A 362 -1.46 -17.58 -2.18
C LEU A 362 -1.67 -16.55 -3.31
N VAL A 363 -1.62 -16.96 -4.57
CA VAL A 363 -1.85 -16.06 -5.72
C VAL A 363 -3.29 -15.52 -5.72
N GLU A 364 -4.29 -16.34 -5.40
CA GLU A 364 -5.68 -15.90 -5.23
C GLU A 364 -5.80 -14.82 -4.15
N HIS A 365 -5.16 -15.02 -2.99
CA HIS A 365 -5.17 -14.04 -1.90
C HIS A 365 -4.44 -12.74 -2.26
N LEU A 366 -3.30 -12.81 -2.96
CA LEU A 366 -2.63 -11.60 -3.48
C LEU A 366 -3.54 -10.83 -4.45
N ARG A 367 -4.39 -11.52 -5.23
CA ARG A 367 -5.37 -10.86 -6.11
C ARG A 367 -6.50 -10.21 -5.33
N SER A 368 -7.00 -10.81 -4.25
CA SER A 368 -8.04 -10.22 -3.40
C SER A 368 -7.54 -9.02 -2.60
N MET A 369 -6.25 -8.96 -2.27
CA MET A 369 -5.63 -7.80 -1.63
C MET A 369 -5.18 -6.69 -2.61
N ALA A 370 -5.26 -6.94 -3.92
CA ALA A 370 -4.68 -6.10 -4.98
C ALA A 370 -3.13 -6.01 -4.96
N GLU A 371 -2.43 -6.93 -4.28
CA GLU A 371 -0.97 -6.91 -4.08
C GLU A 371 -0.19 -7.69 -5.15
N THR A 372 -0.77 -7.87 -6.34
CA THR A 372 -0.08 -8.44 -7.50
C THR A 372 0.82 -7.42 -8.19
N ASN A 373 1.89 -7.89 -8.84
CA ASN A 373 2.92 -7.06 -9.46
C ASN A 373 2.38 -6.04 -10.48
N ALA A 374 2.67 -4.75 -10.23
CA ALA A 374 2.34 -3.63 -11.10
C ALA A 374 3.59 -2.86 -11.59
N ALA A 375 4.78 -3.45 -11.50
CA ALA A 375 6.01 -2.82 -11.98
C ALA A 375 5.96 -2.60 -13.50
N VAL A 376 6.45 -1.45 -13.96
CA VAL A 376 6.52 -1.10 -15.40
C VAL A 376 7.49 -2.00 -16.15
N SER A 377 8.57 -2.41 -15.48
CA SER A 377 9.59 -3.34 -16.00
C SER A 377 9.13 -4.80 -16.06
N ARG A 378 7.88 -5.12 -15.64
CA ARG A 378 7.38 -6.50 -15.65
C ARG A 378 7.29 -7.05 -17.07
N ARG A 379 7.43 -8.36 -17.20
CA ARG A 379 7.19 -9.03 -18.49
C ARG A 379 5.71 -8.86 -18.90
N PRO A 380 5.42 -8.50 -20.17
CA PRO A 380 4.06 -8.41 -20.68
C PRO A 380 3.31 -9.73 -20.65
N GLY A 381 1.99 -9.66 -20.46
CA GLY A 381 1.08 -10.78 -20.64
C GLY A 381 1.08 -11.81 -19.50
N ALA A 382 0.28 -12.86 -19.68
CA ALA A 382 0.11 -13.92 -18.71
C ALA A 382 1.36 -14.82 -18.63
N VAL A 383 1.62 -15.37 -17.45
CA VAL A 383 2.62 -16.43 -17.26
C VAL A 383 2.20 -17.66 -18.07
N ARG A 384 3.15 -18.30 -18.76
CA ARG A 384 2.88 -19.56 -19.46
C ARG A 384 2.41 -20.62 -18.46
N ARG A 385 1.42 -21.43 -18.84
CA ARG A 385 0.87 -22.47 -17.94
C ARG A 385 1.95 -23.44 -17.46
N THR A 386 2.90 -23.81 -18.33
CA THR A 386 4.04 -24.67 -18.00
C THR A 386 4.94 -24.04 -16.95
N THR A 387 5.33 -22.77 -17.14
CA THR A 387 6.14 -22.01 -16.18
C THR A 387 5.42 -21.80 -14.85
N ALA A 388 4.12 -21.52 -14.87
CA ALA A 388 3.32 -21.39 -13.65
C ALA A 388 3.23 -22.71 -12.88
N ALA A 389 3.05 -23.84 -13.57
CA ALA A 389 3.04 -25.17 -12.95
C ALA A 389 4.42 -25.53 -12.37
N ALA A 390 5.50 -25.24 -13.10
CA ALA A 390 6.86 -25.41 -12.60
C ALA A 390 7.13 -24.55 -11.36
N ALA A 391 6.74 -23.27 -11.37
CA ALA A 391 6.90 -22.38 -10.23
C ALA A 391 6.13 -22.88 -9.00
N ALA A 392 4.91 -23.39 -9.18
CA ALA A 392 4.14 -23.98 -8.09
C ALA A 392 4.83 -25.23 -7.51
N ALA A 393 5.37 -26.11 -8.36
CA ALA A 393 6.11 -27.29 -7.93
C ALA A 393 7.41 -26.93 -7.20
N CYS A 394 8.20 -25.98 -7.74
CA CYS A 394 9.40 -25.46 -7.07
C CYS A 394 9.06 -24.86 -5.71
N TYR A 395 7.98 -24.08 -5.61
CA TYR A 395 7.55 -23.48 -4.35
C TYR A 395 7.22 -24.57 -3.32
N ALA A 396 6.33 -25.51 -3.67
CA ALA A 396 5.91 -26.58 -2.77
C ALA A 396 7.09 -27.46 -2.30
N HIS A 397 8.08 -27.68 -3.17
CA HIS A 397 9.27 -28.44 -2.83
C HIS A 397 10.24 -27.69 -1.91
N MET A 398 10.52 -26.42 -2.21
CA MET A 398 11.53 -25.63 -1.51
C MET A 398 11.03 -25.03 -0.19
N PHE A 399 9.75 -24.70 -0.10
CA PHE A 399 9.15 -23.97 1.02
C PHE A 399 7.83 -24.62 1.51
N PRO A 400 7.85 -25.92 1.87
CA PRO A 400 6.67 -26.58 2.41
C PRO A 400 6.27 -25.97 3.76
N ALA A 401 4.98 -25.93 4.06
CA ALA A 401 4.49 -25.49 5.36
C ALA A 401 5.01 -26.41 6.47
N ALA A 402 5.53 -25.83 7.57
CA ALA A 402 6.13 -26.60 8.67
C ALA A 402 5.19 -27.65 9.28
N ASP A 403 3.87 -27.41 9.23
CA ASP A 403 2.84 -28.28 9.79
C ASP A 403 2.21 -29.21 8.73
N ALA A 404 2.76 -29.29 7.52
CA ALA A 404 2.23 -30.12 6.44
C ALA A 404 2.73 -31.57 6.57
N GLU A 405 1.88 -32.46 7.10
CA GLU A 405 2.20 -33.90 7.17
C GLU A 405 2.23 -34.57 5.78
N ARG A 406 1.42 -34.07 4.83
CA ARG A 406 1.42 -34.40 3.39
C ARG A 406 0.54 -33.38 2.66
N GLY A 407 1.09 -32.64 1.70
CA GLY A 407 0.30 -31.77 0.82
C GLY A 407 1.11 -30.64 0.21
N ASP A 408 0.48 -29.89 -0.71
CA ASP A 408 1.08 -28.75 -1.41
C ASP A 408 1.08 -27.47 -0.58
N ALA A 409 0.91 -27.56 0.74
CA ALA A 409 0.85 -26.39 1.61
C ALA A 409 2.22 -25.72 1.71
N VAL A 410 2.22 -24.39 1.69
CA VAL A 410 3.44 -23.59 1.57
C VAL A 410 3.49 -22.44 2.55
N GLU A 411 4.70 -22.05 2.95
CA GLU A 411 4.94 -20.86 3.76
C GLU A 411 5.12 -19.62 2.89
N CYS A 412 4.66 -18.48 3.39
CA CYS A 412 4.83 -17.20 2.75
C CYS A 412 5.18 -16.15 3.77
N THR A 413 6.31 -15.47 3.55
CA THR A 413 6.76 -14.39 4.42
C THR A 413 6.21 -13.05 3.94
N PHE A 414 5.59 -12.30 4.85
CA PHE A 414 5.22 -10.89 4.68
C PHE A 414 5.98 -10.06 5.70
N GLN A 415 6.80 -9.13 5.23
CA GLN A 415 7.43 -8.14 6.10
C GLN A 415 6.62 -6.86 6.01
N VAL A 416 6.20 -6.32 7.15
CA VAL A 416 5.41 -5.09 7.22
C VAL A 416 6.20 -4.06 8.00
N LEU A 417 6.38 -2.89 7.38
CA LEU A 417 7.09 -1.75 7.94
C LEU A 417 6.05 -0.74 8.38
N TYR A 418 5.94 -0.51 9.68
CA TYR A 418 5.05 0.50 10.25
C TYR A 418 5.84 1.79 10.43
N MET A 419 5.31 2.87 9.89
CA MET A 419 5.92 4.19 9.92
C MET A 419 4.98 5.13 10.67
N THR A 420 5.51 5.78 11.69
CA THR A 420 4.81 6.81 12.46
C THR A 420 5.60 8.10 12.37
N GLY A 421 4.88 9.21 12.20
CA GLY A 421 5.47 10.54 12.19
C GLY A 421 4.45 11.59 12.57
N TRP A 422 4.94 12.75 13.00
CA TRP A 422 4.10 13.86 13.44
C TRP A 422 4.29 15.06 12.53
N SER A 423 3.20 15.77 12.22
CA SER A 423 3.30 17.08 11.59
C SER A 423 3.93 18.06 12.57
N PRO A 424 4.90 18.90 12.17
CA PRO A 424 5.53 19.86 13.07
C PRO A 424 4.51 20.74 13.81
N GLY A 425 4.66 20.88 15.13
CA GLY A 425 3.83 21.74 15.96
C GLY A 425 4.52 22.12 17.26
N GLY A 426 3.94 23.11 17.97
CA GLY A 426 4.57 23.76 19.12
C GLY A 426 4.53 22.93 20.41
N ASN A 427 3.65 21.93 20.51
CA ASN A 427 3.48 21.13 21.72
C ASN A 427 4.33 19.84 21.72
N GLN A 428 5.26 19.71 20.77
CA GLN A 428 6.13 18.54 20.69
C GLN A 428 7.26 18.61 21.73
N PRO A 429 7.58 17.47 22.37
CA PRO A 429 8.72 17.40 23.27
C PRO A 429 10.00 17.70 22.47
N LEU A 430 10.67 18.80 22.85
CA LEU A 430 11.99 19.11 22.34
C LEU A 430 13.01 18.17 23.00
N PRO A 431 14.01 17.68 22.26
CA PRO A 431 15.14 17.00 22.87
C PRO A 431 15.75 17.89 23.95
N LEU A 432 15.89 17.37 25.16
CA LEU A 432 16.58 18.08 26.22
C LEU A 432 18.04 18.33 25.82
N GLU A 433 18.64 19.40 26.35
CA GLU A 433 20.02 19.72 26.03
C GLU A 433 20.96 18.58 26.41
N ARG A 434 21.94 18.30 25.55
CA ARG A 434 22.86 17.19 25.76
C ARG A 434 23.65 17.41 27.06
N GLY A 435 23.39 16.58 28.06
CA GLY A 435 24.01 16.68 29.40
C GLY A 435 23.06 17.09 30.51
N SER A 436 21.79 17.40 30.22
CA SER A 436 20.77 17.73 31.23
C SER A 436 20.13 16.51 31.90
N ALA A 437 20.80 15.36 31.92
CA ALA A 437 20.29 14.15 32.56
C ALA A 437 20.39 14.30 34.08
N GLU A 438 19.26 14.52 34.75
CA GLU A 438 19.21 14.71 36.22
C GLU A 438 19.42 13.40 37.00
N LEU A 439 19.17 12.26 36.36
CA LEU A 439 19.23 10.93 36.97
C LEU A 439 20.25 10.05 36.25
N SER A 440 21.29 9.63 36.98
CA SER A 440 22.25 8.63 36.50
C SER A 440 21.60 7.24 36.46
N LEU A 441 21.87 6.45 35.43
CA LEU A 441 21.40 5.07 35.30
C LEU A 441 21.74 4.20 36.54
N ALA A 442 22.88 4.43 37.17
CA ALA A 442 23.29 3.73 38.40
C ALA A 442 22.34 4.00 39.58
N LYS A 443 21.84 5.24 39.73
CA LYS A 443 20.82 5.58 40.75
C LYS A 443 19.48 4.93 40.44
N LEU A 444 19.11 4.83 39.16
CA LEU A 444 17.89 4.14 38.75
C LEU A 444 17.94 2.64 39.05
N GLU A 445 19.09 1.98 38.85
CA GLU A 445 19.29 0.57 39.24
C GLU A 445 19.17 0.37 40.76
N GLU A 446 19.74 1.28 41.55
CA GLU A 446 19.67 1.24 43.01
C GLU A 446 18.24 1.48 43.54
N GLU A 447 17.47 2.36 42.89
CA GLU A 447 16.05 2.58 43.20
C GLU A 447 15.17 1.40 42.75
N LEU A 448 15.45 0.77 41.60
CA LEU A 448 14.74 -0.44 41.17
C LEU A 448 14.98 -1.61 42.12
N ALA A 449 16.19 -1.72 42.69
CA ALA A 449 16.52 -2.75 43.67
C ALA A 449 15.76 -2.59 45.01
N LYS A 450 15.25 -1.39 45.31
CA LYS A 450 14.42 -1.13 46.50
C LYS A 450 12.96 -1.50 46.31
N VAL A 451 12.51 -1.76 45.08
CA VAL A 451 11.15 -2.22 44.79
C VAL A 451 11.06 -3.71 45.15
N PRO A 452 10.25 -4.11 46.15
CA PRO A 452 10.10 -5.52 46.49
C PRO A 452 9.51 -6.28 45.30
N PRO A 453 9.91 -7.54 45.05
CA PRO A 453 9.35 -8.32 43.95
C PRO A 453 7.84 -8.46 44.15
N GLY A 454 7.06 -7.81 43.28
CA GLY A 454 5.61 -7.93 43.27
C GLY A 454 5.20 -9.39 43.06
N LYS A 455 4.26 -9.87 43.86
CA LYS A 455 3.63 -11.19 43.65
C LYS A 455 3.12 -11.24 42.21
N GLY A 456 3.64 -12.19 41.43
CA GLY A 456 3.20 -12.45 40.06
C GLY A 456 1.69 -12.70 39.98
N PRO A 457 1.10 -12.63 38.78
CA PRO A 457 -0.34 -12.78 38.59
C PRO A 457 -0.81 -14.13 39.18
N ARG A 458 -1.84 -14.08 40.03
CA ARG A 458 -2.53 -15.28 40.51
C ARG A 458 -3.12 -16.00 39.30
N THR A 459 -2.61 -17.19 38.99
CA THR A 459 -3.30 -18.15 38.14
C THR A 459 -4.54 -18.60 38.91
N GLU A 460 -5.72 -18.13 38.49
CA GLU A 460 -6.99 -18.75 38.90
C GLU A 460 -7.11 -20.08 38.15
N SER A 461 -7.30 -21.14 38.94
CA SER A 461 -7.44 -22.54 38.56
C SER A 461 -8.80 -22.86 37.97
#